data_AF-A0A5T0UHK3-F1
#
_entry.id   AF-A0A5T0UHK3-F1
#
_cell.length_a   1.000
_cell.length_b   1.000
_cell.length_c   1.000
_cell.angle_alpha   90.00
_cell.angle_beta   90.00
_cell.angle_gamma   90.00
#
_symmetry.space_group_name_H-M   'P 1'
#
loop_
_entity.id
_entity.type
_entity.pdbx_description
1 polymer ?
#
loop_
_entity_poly.entity_id
_entity_poly.type
_entity_poly.pdbx_seq_one_letter_code
_entity_poly.pdbx_strand_id
1 'polypeptide(L)' 'KIFTIQSHESNIVQLVDLLIGAISYKARNDIEHVSEIKNYIINKIETLANIELDAGTPPWENKFNIFRIQLSKGEQ' A
#
# COMPACT_ATOMS: atom_id res chain seq x y z
N LYS A 1 -19.53 -14.60 11.48
CA LYS A 1 -20.59 -13.59 11.23
C LYS A 1 -20.29 -12.98 9.87
N ILE A 2 -21.17 -13.14 8.88
CA ILE A 2 -20.96 -12.61 7.52
C ILE A 2 -21.59 -11.22 7.50
N PHE A 3 -20.82 -10.22 7.08
CA PHE A 3 -21.29 -8.85 6.92
C PHE A 3 -21.46 -8.56 5.44
N THR A 4 -22.65 -8.13 5.04
CA THR A 4 -22.94 -7.65 3.69
C THR A 4 -22.57 -6.17 3.59
N ILE A 5 -21.81 -5.82 2.56
CA ILE A 5 -21.38 -4.45 2.28
C ILE A 5 -22.43 -3.80 1.38
N GLN A 6 -22.81 -2.55 1.66
CA GLN A 6 -23.72 -1.83 0.79
C GLN A 6 -22.99 -1.32 -0.46
N SER A 7 -23.71 -1.17 -1.58
CA SER A 7 -23.09 -0.78 -2.86
C SER A 7 -22.28 0.51 -2.78
N HIS A 8 -22.70 1.47 -1.96
CA HIS A 8 -21.98 2.74 -1.79
C HIS A 8 -20.69 2.62 -0.96
N GLU A 9 -20.58 1.61 -0.11
CA GLU A 9 -19.39 1.32 0.69
C GLU A 9 -18.34 0.53 -0.11
N SER A 10 -18.79 -0.22 -1.13
CA SER A 10 -17.93 -1.04 -2.00
C SER A 10 -16.80 -0.25 -2.67
N ASN A 11 -17.04 1.01 -3.05
CA ASN A 11 -16.03 1.85 -3.68
C ASN A 11 -14.83 2.11 -2.78
N ILE A 12 -15.06 2.28 -1.47
CA ILE A 12 -13.99 2.50 -0.50
C ILE A 12 -13.17 1.23 -0.35
N VAL A 13 -13.83 0.07 -0.28
CA VAL A 13 -13.15 -1.23 -0.20
C VAL A 13 -12.29 -1.48 -1.43
N GLN A 14 -12.81 -1.20 -2.63
CA GLN A 14 -12.05 -1.32 -3.88
C GLN A 14 -10.85 -0.38 -3.93
N LEU A 15 -11.00 0.85 -3.44
CA LEU A 15 -9.89 1.80 -3.34
C LEU A 15 -8.81 1.30 -2.37
N VAL A 16 -9.22 0.76 -1.22
CA VAL A 16 -8.29 0.16 -0.24
C VAL A 16 -7.52 -1.00 -0.85
N ASP A 17 -8.20 -1.88 -1.60
CA ASP A 17 -7.56 -3.00 -2.32
C ASP A 17 -6.51 -2.51 -3.33
N LEU A 18 -6.84 -1.46 -4.09
CA LEU A 18 -5.89 -0.82 -5.02
C LEU A 18 -4.65 -0.30 -4.29
N LEU A 19 -4.84 0.40 -3.16
CA LEU A 19 -3.74 0.98 -2.39
C LEU A 19 -2.84 -0.12 -1.80
N ILE A 20 -3.43 -1.16 -1.20
CA ILE A 20 -2.67 -2.30 -0.65
C ILE A 20 -1.91 -3.03 -1.77
N GLY A 21 -2.52 -3.22 -2.93
CA GLY A 21 -1.87 -3.82 -4.09
C GLY A 21 -0.68 -2.99 -4.60
N ALA A 22 -0.82 -1.67 -4.67
CA ALA A 22 0.24 -0.77 -5.10
C ALA A 22 1.43 -0.77 -4.11
N ILE A 23 1.15 -0.66 -2.81
CA ILE A 23 2.18 -0.74 -1.75
C ILE A 23 2.90 -2.09 -1.83
N SER A 24 2.15 -3.19 -1.94
CA SER A 24 2.74 -4.53 -2.00
C SER A 24 3.61 -4.73 -3.23
N TYR A 25 3.16 -4.25 -4.40
CA TYR A 25 3.95 -4.32 -5.64
C TYR A 25 5.23 -3.50 -5.53
N LYS A 26 5.17 -2.27 -5.00
CA LYS A 26 6.35 -1.41 -4.80
C LYS A 26 7.33 -2.00 -3.76
N ALA A 27 6.84 -2.59 -2.69
CA ALA A 27 7.65 -3.15 -1.61
C ALA A 27 8.41 -4.44 -1.97
N ARG A 28 8.08 -5.08 -3.10
CA ARG A 28 8.75 -6.29 -3.59
C ARG A 28 10.09 -5.97 -4.22
N ASN A 29 11.17 -6.47 -3.63
CA ASN A 29 12.54 -6.33 -4.17
C ASN A 29 12.96 -7.51 -5.06
N ASP A 30 12.09 -8.51 -5.23
CA ASP A 30 12.34 -9.75 -5.97
C ASP A 30 11.92 -9.67 -7.45
N ILE A 31 11.49 -8.50 -7.91
CA ILE A 31 10.99 -8.25 -9.27
C ILE A 31 11.58 -6.96 -9.84
N GLU A 32 11.64 -6.86 -11.18
CA GLU A 32 12.18 -5.69 -11.90
C GLU A 32 11.18 -4.54 -12.11
N HIS A 33 9.94 -4.67 -11.60
CA HIS A 33 8.85 -3.70 -11.77
C HIS A 33 8.59 -3.22 -13.22
N VAL A 34 8.65 -4.11 -14.22
CA VAL A 34 8.54 -3.75 -15.64
C VAL A 34 7.16 -3.24 -16.11
N SER A 35 6.12 -3.33 -15.28
CA SER A 35 4.76 -2.99 -15.69
C SER A 35 4.52 -1.48 -15.67
N GLU A 36 4.43 -0.87 -16.86
CA GLU A 36 4.19 0.57 -17.03
C GLU A 36 2.93 1.05 -16.29
N ILE A 37 1.82 0.32 -16.40
CA ILE A 37 0.56 0.71 -15.76
C ILE A 37 0.65 0.66 -14.23
N LYS A 38 1.33 -0.33 -13.67
CA LYS A 38 1.51 -0.42 -12.20
C LYS A 38 2.42 0.70 -11.70
N ASN A 39 3.48 1.02 -12.45
CA ASN A 39 4.38 2.11 -12.13
C ASN A 39 3.67 3.47 -12.24
N TYR A 40 2.80 3.65 -13.23
CA TYR A 40 1.95 4.82 -13.36
C TYR A 40 1.02 4.97 -12.15
N ILE A 41 0.36 3.88 -11.73
CA ILE A 41 -0.53 3.90 -10.56
C ILE A 41 0.25 4.28 -9.29
N ILE A 42 1.43 3.68 -9.07
CA ILE A 42 2.30 4.03 -7.93
C ILE A 42 2.62 5.53 -7.95
N ASN A 43 3.16 6.03 -9.06
CA ASN A 43 3.54 7.44 -9.19
C ASN A 43 2.34 8.36 -8.93
N LYS A 44 1.16 8.00 -9.45
CA LYS A 44 -0.05 8.78 -9.23
C LYS A 44 -0.44 8.82 -7.75
N ILE A 45 -0.36 7.70 -7.03
CA ILE A 45 -0.65 7.64 -5.59
C ILE A 45 0.38 8.46 -4.81
N GLU A 46 1.67 8.29 -5.07
CA GLU A 46 2.76 9.03 -4.42
C GLU A 46 2.63 10.54 -4.64
N THR A 47 2.29 10.96 -5.85
CA THR A 47 2.04 12.37 -6.19
C THR A 47 0.84 12.95 -5.45
N LEU A 48 -0.26 12.19 -5.33
CA LEU A 48 -1.48 12.65 -4.66
C LEU A 48 -1.33 12.67 -3.13
N ALA A 49 -0.62 11.68 -2.58
CA ALA A 49 -0.41 11.54 -1.15
C ALA A 49 0.80 12.33 -0.63
N ASN A 50 1.69 12.76 -1.52
CA ASN A 50 2.98 13.40 -1.20
C ASN A 50 3.84 12.56 -0.24
N ILE A 51 3.86 11.23 -0.47
CA ILE A 51 4.68 10.26 0.27
C ILE A 51 5.27 9.24 -0.70
N GLU A 52 6.34 8.57 -0.29
CA GLU A 52 6.87 7.39 -0.97
C GLU A 52 6.23 6.11 -0.40
N LEU A 53 5.83 5.17 -1.25
CA LEU A 53 5.13 3.94 -0.81
C LEU A 53 6.08 2.82 -0.35
N ASP A 54 7.39 2.94 -0.60
CA ASP A 54 8.40 2.00 -0.09
C ASP A 54 8.94 2.37 1.30
N ALA A 55 8.74 3.62 1.72
CA ALA A 55 9.08 4.11 3.05
C ALA A 55 7.93 3.83 4.04
N GLY A 56 8.30 3.47 5.26
CA GLY A 56 7.32 3.47 6.36
C GLY A 56 6.94 4.90 6.71
N THR A 57 5.67 5.15 7.05
CA THR A 57 5.24 6.46 7.53
C THR A 57 5.73 6.70 8.96
N PRO A 58 6.03 7.95 9.36
CA PRO A 58 6.41 8.25 10.74
C PRO A 58 5.33 7.86 11.76
N PRO A 59 5.71 7.56 13.03
CA PRO A 59 4.74 7.14 14.06
C PRO A 59 3.67 8.18 14.40
N TRP A 60 3.91 9.45 14.11
CA TRP A 60 2.98 10.57 14.33
C TRP A 60 2.08 10.84 13.13
N GLU A 61 2.18 10.06 12.06
CA GLU A 61 1.28 10.16 10.92
C GLU A 61 -0.12 9.69 11.31
N ASN A 62 -1.14 10.46 10.93
CA ASN A 62 -2.52 10.22 11.35
C ASN A 62 -3.39 9.65 10.23
N LYS A 63 -2.87 9.61 9.00
CA LYS A 63 -3.59 9.14 7.81
C LYS A 63 -2.66 8.33 6.92
N PHE A 64 -3.18 7.25 6.34
CA PHE A 64 -2.45 6.39 5.41
C PHE A 64 -1.16 5.82 5.99
N ASN A 65 -1.27 5.22 7.17
CA ASN A 65 -0.13 4.70 7.91
C ASN A 65 0.41 3.40 7.28
N ILE A 66 1.66 3.45 6.81
CA ILE A 66 2.37 2.32 6.22
C ILE A 66 3.40 1.83 7.24
N PHE A 67 3.14 0.68 7.85
CA PHE A 67 4.05 0.06 8.83
C PHE A 67 4.89 -1.02 8.17
N ARG A 68 6.21 -0.83 8.16
CA ARG A 68 7.15 -1.84 7.67
C ARG A 68 7.69 -2.65 8.84
N ILE A 69 7.20 -3.88 8.99
CA ILE A 69 7.67 -4.80 10.03
C ILE A 69 9.01 -5.39 9.56
N GLN A 70 10.10 -4.97 10.18
CA GLN A 70 11.37 -5.69 10.08
C GLN A 70 11.37 -6.81 11.10
N LEU A 71 11.20 -8.04 10.61
CA LEU A 71 11.47 -9.22 11.42
C LEU A 71 12.98 -9.37 11.50
N SER A 72 13.60 -8.91 12.58
CA SER A 72 14.93 -9.38 12.93
C SER A 72 14.83 -10.89 13.13
N LYS A 73 15.65 -11.67 12.41
CA LYS A 73 15.88 -13.06 12.80
C LYS A 73 16.37 -13.00 14.24
N GLY A 74 15.58 -13.52 15.18
CA GLY A 74 16.12 -13.83 16.50
C GLY A 74 17.32 -14.73 16.29
N GLU A 75 18.50 -14.25 16.70
CA GLU A 75 19.68 -15.10 16.83
C GLU A 75 19.31 -16.20 17.83
N GLN A 76 19.17 -17.44 17.33
CA GLN A 76 19.13 -18.65 18.14
C GLN A 76 20.54 -19.24 18.20
#